data_AF-Q5C2Y6-F1
#
_entry.id   AF-Q5C2Y6-F1
#
_cell.length_a   1.000
_cell.length_b   1.000
_cell.length_c   1.000
_cell.angle_alpha   90.00
_cell.angle_beta   90.00
_cell.angle_gamma   90.00
#
_symmetry.space_group_name_H-M   'P 1'
#
loop_
_entity.id
_entity.type
_entity.pdbx_description
1 polymer ?
#
loop_
_entity_poly.entity_id
_entity_poly.type
_entity_poly.pdbx_seq_one_letter_code
_entity_poly.pdbx_strand_id
1 'polypeptide(L)'
;QANRLLEAHRIITEQQLGLTWNAPDTSFMDNVGPLNQIPSKPPAVIAMELALQSDKKHIHESHAITSENKVPTTLKEVSPKIIQEFLHLLCYEPEFLIGENMKRLLEPLGYEDGLLLRLDTILTVLGVQTEEDLNILFTYFIKQHKNDKGVLSTITEELSESNQKSSSQI
;
A
#
# COMPACT_ATOMS: atom_id res chain seq x y z
N GLN A 1 -29.94 -16.59 19.76
CA GLN A 1 -30.44 -17.59 18.78
C GLN A 1 -29.70 -18.92 18.88
N ALA A 2 -28.36 -18.92 19.08
CA ALA A 2 -27.53 -20.12 19.26
C ALA A 2 -28.02 -21.08 20.38
N ASN A 3 -28.40 -20.57 21.55
CA ASN A 3 -28.86 -21.41 22.66
C ASN A 3 -30.11 -22.26 22.34
N ARG A 4 -31.02 -21.74 21.50
CA ARG A 4 -32.20 -22.49 21.06
C ARG A 4 -31.84 -23.66 20.15
N LEU A 5 -30.78 -23.50 19.33
CA LEU A 5 -30.29 -24.54 18.45
C LEU A 5 -29.58 -25.65 19.25
N LEU A 6 -28.77 -25.28 20.26
CA LEU A 6 -28.13 -26.24 21.15
C LEU A 6 -29.16 -27.05 21.95
N GLU A 7 -30.22 -26.41 22.45
CA GLU A 7 -31.30 -27.14 23.13
C GLU A 7 -32.05 -28.11 22.20
N ALA A 8 -32.33 -27.69 20.96
CA ALA A 8 -32.96 -28.60 19.99
C ALA A 8 -32.07 -29.81 19.68
N HIS A 9 -30.76 -29.57 19.49
CA HIS A 9 -29.79 -30.64 19.23
C HIS A 9 -29.67 -31.60 20.43
N ARG A 10 -29.65 -31.08 21.66
CA ARG A 10 -29.72 -31.89 22.88
C ARG A 10 -30.95 -32.78 22.92
N ILE A 11 -32.14 -32.20 22.72
CA ILE A 11 -33.41 -32.93 22.76
C ILE A 11 -33.44 -34.06 21.72
N ILE A 12 -33.01 -33.79 20.49
CA ILE A 12 -32.94 -34.81 19.42
C ILE A 12 -31.99 -35.94 19.81
N THR A 13 -30.81 -35.60 20.35
CA THR A 13 -29.77 -36.58 20.67
C THR A 13 -30.18 -37.48 21.82
N GLU A 14 -30.75 -36.91 22.89
CA GLU A 14 -31.19 -37.65 24.08
C GLU A 14 -32.48 -38.44 23.82
N GLN A 15 -33.49 -37.81 23.20
CA GLN A 15 -34.83 -38.39 23.14
C GLN A 15 -35.06 -39.24 21.88
N GLN A 16 -34.55 -38.82 20.72
CA GLN A 16 -34.82 -39.54 19.46
C GLN A 16 -33.74 -40.59 19.17
N LEU A 17 -32.48 -40.32 19.54
CA LEU A 17 -31.36 -41.21 19.28
C LEU A 17 -30.97 -42.06 20.49
N GLY A 18 -31.44 -41.72 21.69
CA GLY A 18 -31.08 -42.43 22.92
C GLY A 18 -29.59 -42.31 23.28
N LEU A 19 -28.90 -41.30 22.75
CA LEU A 19 -27.48 -41.05 22.96
C LEU A 19 -27.31 -39.98 24.04
N THR A 20 -26.23 -40.08 24.81
CA THR A 20 -25.90 -39.05 25.80
C THR A 20 -25.40 -37.79 25.10
N TRP A 21 -26.08 -36.66 25.31
CA TRP A 21 -25.65 -35.37 24.79
C TRP A 21 -24.42 -34.85 25.55
N ASN A 22 -23.39 -34.43 24.80
CA ASN A 22 -22.25 -33.70 25.32
C ASN A 22 -22.24 -32.31 24.69
N ALA A 23 -22.29 -31.26 25.52
CA ALA A 23 -22.31 -29.89 25.04
C ALA A 23 -20.98 -29.56 24.30
N PRO A 24 -21.04 -29.00 23.08
CA PRO A 24 -19.84 -28.57 22.38
C PRO A 24 -19.21 -27.35 23.08
N ASP A 25 -17.92 -27.15 22.88
CA ASP A 25 -17.23 -25.95 23.35
C ASP A 25 -17.78 -24.71 22.65
N THR A 26 -18.37 -23.79 23.41
CA THR A 26 -18.93 -22.53 22.92
C THR A 26 -18.01 -21.34 23.18
N SER A 27 -16.77 -21.56 23.63
CA SER A 27 -15.79 -20.49 23.91
C SER A 27 -15.58 -19.55 22.72
N PHE A 28 -15.78 -20.03 21.49
CA PHE A 28 -15.70 -19.25 20.26
C PHE A 28 -16.91 -18.32 20.01
N MET A 29 -18.07 -18.59 20.63
CA MET A 29 -19.29 -17.79 20.48
C MET A 29 -19.35 -16.63 21.46
N ASP A 30 -18.59 -16.74 22.55
CA ASP A 30 -18.26 -15.60 23.38
C ASP A 30 -17.36 -14.72 22.51
N ASN A 31 -17.90 -13.61 22.02
CA ASN A 31 -17.18 -12.61 21.21
C ASN A 31 -16.11 -11.88 22.06
N VAL A 32 -15.36 -12.63 22.85
CA VAL A 32 -14.36 -12.23 23.83
C VAL A 32 -12.98 -12.63 23.32
N GLY A 33 -12.69 -12.18 22.11
CA GLY A 33 -11.33 -12.07 21.63
C GLY A 33 -11.19 -10.70 20.99
N PRO A 34 -10.06 -10.00 21.13
CA PRO A 34 -9.74 -8.99 20.14
C PRO A 34 -9.80 -9.68 18.77
N LEU A 35 -10.58 -9.12 17.84
CA LEU A 35 -10.30 -9.36 16.43
C LEU A 35 -8.86 -8.88 16.26
N ASN A 36 -7.89 -9.80 16.31
CA ASN A 36 -6.53 -9.55 15.90
C ASN A 36 -6.51 -9.39 14.37
N GLN A 37 -7.37 -8.52 13.85
CA GLN A 37 -6.96 -7.65 12.77
C GLN A 37 -5.84 -6.84 13.40
N ILE A 38 -4.60 -7.33 13.28
CA ILE A 38 -3.44 -6.45 13.34
C ILE A 38 -3.87 -5.30 12.42
N PRO A 39 -4.00 -4.05 12.92
CA PRO A 39 -4.30 -2.93 12.05
C PRO A 39 -3.04 -2.72 11.21
N SER A 40 -2.85 -3.59 10.21
CA SER A 40 -1.84 -3.45 9.19
C SER A 40 -2.31 -2.24 8.41
N LYS A 41 -1.60 -1.12 8.59
CA LYS A 41 -1.85 0.09 7.81
C LYS A 41 -1.89 -0.34 6.33
N PRO A 42 -2.88 0.12 5.55
CA PRO A 42 -2.93 -0.20 4.13
C PRO A 42 -1.61 0.20 3.47
N PRO A 43 -1.07 -0.60 2.53
CA PRO A 43 0.18 -0.26 1.84
C PRO A 43 0.14 1.13 1.21
N ALA A 44 -1.02 1.56 0.69
CA ALA A 44 -1.23 2.91 0.16
C ALA A 44 -0.98 4.01 1.21
N VAL A 45 -1.45 3.80 2.45
CA VAL A 45 -1.24 4.75 3.57
C VAL A 45 0.23 4.78 3.99
N ILE A 46 0.88 3.62 4.05
CA ILE A 46 2.31 3.53 4.38
C ILE A 46 3.15 4.28 3.33
N ALA A 47 2.85 4.07 2.04
CA ALA A 47 3.56 4.71 0.94
C ALA A 47 3.39 6.24 0.96
N MET A 48 2.15 6.71 1.15
CA MET A 48 1.84 8.14 1.23
C MET A 48 2.48 8.78 2.47
N GLU A 49 2.49 8.09 3.61
CA GLU A 49 3.18 8.54 4.83
C GLU A 49 4.69 8.69 4.61
N LEU A 50 5.32 7.79 3.84
CA LEU A 50 6.74 7.88 3.47
C LEU A 50 7.03 9.02 2.47
N ALA A 51 6.12 9.26 1.51
CA ALA A 51 6.25 10.35 0.55
C ALA A 51 6.16 11.74 1.23
N LEU A 52 5.30 11.89 2.25
CA LEU A 52 5.05 13.15 2.96
C LEU A 52 6.01 13.42 4.13
N GLN A 53 6.92 12.49 4.46
CA GLN A 53 7.90 12.65 5.55
C GLN A 53 8.94 13.78 5.32
N SER A 54 8.95 14.42 4.14
CA SER A 54 9.80 15.57 3.83
C SER A 54 9.59 16.79 4.75
N ASP A 55 8.41 16.95 5.36
CA ASP A 55 8.08 18.15 6.18
C ASP A 55 8.25 17.97 7.70
N LYS A 56 8.50 16.75 8.19
CA LYS A 56 8.65 16.47 9.63
C LYS A 56 10.01 15.83 9.89
N LYS A 57 11.05 16.66 10.10
CA LYS A 57 12.36 16.21 10.57
C LYS A 57 12.23 15.36 11.85
N HIS A 58 12.52 14.07 11.76
CA HIS A 58 13.23 13.37 12.82
C HIS A 58 14.54 12.84 12.26
N ILE A 59 15.62 13.44 12.73
CA ILE A 59 16.99 13.00 12.56
C ILE A 59 17.10 11.67 13.32
N HIS A 60 17.22 10.57 12.59
CA HIS A 60 18.12 9.51 13.02
C HIS A 60 19.00 9.17 11.83
N GLU A 61 20.22 9.70 11.89
CA GLU A 61 21.32 9.28 11.05
C GLU A 61 21.50 7.77 11.18
N SER A 62 21.49 7.09 10.04
CA SER A 62 22.29 5.89 9.82
C SER A 62 22.68 5.87 8.35
N HIS A 63 23.71 6.67 8.08
CA HIS A 63 24.71 6.54 7.04
C HIS A 63 24.29 6.10 5.62
N ALA A 64 24.50 7.06 4.71
CA ALA A 64 25.03 6.79 3.39
C ALA A 64 26.20 5.79 3.47
N ILE A 65 26.13 4.71 2.70
CA ILE A 65 27.32 4.09 2.13
C ILE A 65 27.07 3.93 0.64
N THR A 66 27.75 4.79 -0.10
CA THR A 66 28.15 4.63 -1.48
C THR A 66 28.87 3.29 -1.63
N SER A 67 28.19 2.29 -2.20
CA SER A 67 28.86 1.11 -2.78
C SER A 67 28.02 0.63 -3.97
N GLU A 68 28.47 1.03 -5.14
CA GLU A 68 28.42 0.33 -6.43
C GLU A 68 27.41 -0.84 -6.52
N ASN A 69 26.35 -0.65 -7.31
CA ASN A 69 25.40 -1.66 -7.80
C ASN A 69 24.33 -2.28 -6.89
N LYS A 70 24.16 -1.93 -5.60
CA LYS A 70 23.00 -2.46 -4.86
C LYS A 70 21.69 -1.78 -5.29
N VAL A 71 20.66 -2.56 -5.63
CA VAL A 71 19.31 -2.05 -5.92
C VAL A 71 18.63 -1.75 -4.58
N PRO A 72 17.96 -0.59 -4.41
CA PRO A 72 17.21 -0.30 -3.19
C PRO A 72 16.21 -1.42 -2.89
N THR A 73 16.29 -1.96 -1.67
CA THR A 73 15.46 -3.09 -1.24
C THR A 73 14.20 -2.66 -0.52
N THR A 74 14.12 -1.39 -0.09
CA THR A 74 12.97 -0.84 0.64
C THR A 74 12.69 0.60 0.21
N LEU A 75 11.42 1.03 0.31
CA LEU A 75 11.02 2.43 0.03
C LEU A 75 11.67 3.44 0.99
N LYS A 76 12.16 2.99 2.16
CA LYS A 76 12.83 3.85 3.16
C LYS A 76 14.26 4.24 2.76
N GLU A 77 14.87 3.51 1.83
CA GLU A 77 16.24 3.77 1.34
C GLU A 77 16.30 4.87 0.26
N VAL A 78 15.14 5.33 -0.25
CA VAL A 78 15.05 6.28 -1.37
C VAL A 78 14.53 7.65 -0.93
N SER A 79 14.84 8.68 -1.73
CA SER A 79 14.37 10.03 -1.42
C SER A 79 12.85 10.13 -1.55
N PRO A 80 12.18 10.94 -0.70
CA PRO A 80 10.71 11.06 -0.72
C PRO A 80 10.17 11.56 -2.06
N LYS A 81 10.97 12.31 -2.84
CA LYS A 81 10.63 12.75 -4.20
C LYS A 81 10.45 11.57 -5.16
N ILE A 82 11.35 10.59 -5.10
CA ILE A 82 11.29 9.38 -5.94
C ILE A 82 10.08 8.53 -5.55
N ILE A 83 9.78 8.45 -4.25
CA ILE A 83 8.58 7.76 -3.76
C ILE A 83 7.33 8.43 -4.30
N GLN A 84 7.25 9.77 -4.22
CA GLN A 84 6.12 10.53 -4.73
C GLN A 84 5.92 10.33 -6.24
N GLU A 85 6.98 10.44 -7.04
CA GLU A 85 6.94 10.19 -8.49
C GLU A 85 6.48 8.76 -8.80
N PHE A 86 7.02 7.76 -8.09
CA PHE A 86 6.61 6.37 -8.23
C PHE A 86 5.12 6.17 -7.92
N LEU A 87 4.60 6.76 -6.85
CA LEU A 87 3.19 6.62 -6.47
C LEU A 87 2.25 7.36 -7.43
N HIS A 88 2.64 8.52 -7.95
CA HIS A 88 1.87 9.17 -9.00
C HIS A 88 1.85 8.32 -10.27
N LEU A 89 3.00 7.76 -10.68
CA LEU A 89 3.05 6.88 -11.84
C LEU A 89 2.12 5.67 -11.66
N LEU A 90 2.10 5.08 -10.46
CA LEU A 90 1.20 4.00 -10.08
C LEU A 90 -0.28 4.40 -10.12
N CYS A 91 -0.62 5.66 -9.93
CA CYS A 91 -2.00 6.15 -9.97
C CYS A 91 -2.50 6.48 -11.38
N TYR A 92 -1.63 6.94 -12.27
CA TYR A 92 -2.03 7.47 -13.59
C TYR A 92 -1.73 6.53 -14.76
N GLU A 93 -0.62 5.79 -14.74
CA GLU A 93 -0.29 4.87 -15.84
C GLU A 93 -1.22 3.64 -15.87
N PRO A 94 -1.44 2.93 -14.74
CA PRO A 94 -2.35 1.80 -14.74
C PRO A 94 -3.80 2.22 -14.41
N GLU A 95 -4.26 3.39 -14.89
CA GLU A 95 -5.67 3.80 -14.73
C GLU A 95 -6.64 2.81 -15.37
N PHE A 96 -6.19 1.99 -16.31
CA PHE A 96 -6.97 0.88 -16.87
C PHE A 96 -7.35 -0.19 -15.83
N LEU A 97 -6.59 -0.34 -14.73
CA LEU A 97 -6.88 -1.29 -13.65
C LEU A 97 -8.05 -0.83 -12.77
N ILE A 98 -8.38 0.46 -12.80
CA ILE A 98 -9.51 1.00 -12.04
C ILE A 98 -10.81 0.69 -12.79
N GLY A 99 -11.71 -0.05 -12.15
CA GLY A 99 -13.03 -0.36 -12.72
C GLY A 99 -13.92 0.88 -12.88
N GLU A 100 -14.85 0.85 -13.83
CA GLU A 100 -15.72 2.00 -14.17
C GLU A 100 -16.51 2.55 -12.98
N ASN A 101 -16.93 1.68 -12.05
CA ASN A 101 -17.64 2.07 -10.84
C ASN A 101 -16.76 2.91 -9.90
N MET A 102 -15.49 2.54 -9.78
CA MET A 102 -14.52 3.28 -8.98
C MET A 102 -14.11 4.57 -9.70
N LYS A 103 -13.94 4.55 -11.02
CA LYS A 103 -13.69 5.76 -11.82
C LYS A 103 -14.77 6.81 -11.65
N ARG A 104 -16.06 6.42 -11.74
CA ARG A 104 -17.18 7.33 -11.53
C ARG A 104 -17.21 7.93 -10.12
N LEU A 105 -16.76 7.16 -9.12
CA LEU A 105 -16.68 7.63 -7.73
C LEU A 105 -15.48 8.58 -7.51
N LEU A 106 -14.40 8.39 -8.26
CA LEU A 106 -13.17 9.19 -8.19
C LEU A 106 -13.17 10.40 -9.14
N GLU A 107 -14.03 10.43 -10.16
CA GLU A 107 -14.20 11.55 -11.09
C GLU A 107 -14.49 12.91 -10.40
N PRO A 108 -15.35 13.00 -9.36
CA PRO A 108 -15.54 14.25 -8.64
C PRO A 108 -14.40 14.59 -7.67
N LEU A 109 -13.50 13.65 -7.36
CA LEU A 109 -12.33 13.90 -6.51
C LEU A 109 -11.19 14.44 -7.36
N GLY A 110 -10.57 15.53 -6.92
CA GLY A 110 -9.41 16.11 -7.59
C GLY A 110 -8.20 15.17 -7.62
N TYR A 111 -7.17 15.60 -8.36
CA TYR A 111 -5.91 14.85 -8.55
C TYR A 111 -5.27 14.40 -7.22
N GLU A 112 -5.19 15.31 -6.24
CA GLU A 112 -4.56 15.02 -4.94
C GLU A 112 -5.53 14.33 -3.96
N ASP A 113 -6.79 14.76 -3.94
CA ASP A 113 -7.80 14.23 -3.01
C ASP A 113 -8.15 12.76 -3.29
N GLY A 114 -8.11 12.36 -4.56
CA GLY A 114 -8.37 10.99 -5.00
C GLY A 114 -7.12 10.11 -5.01
N LEU A 115 -5.91 10.65 -4.79
CA LEU A 115 -4.65 9.92 -4.98
C LEU A 115 -4.57 8.67 -4.09
N LEU A 116 -4.89 8.80 -2.80
CA LEU A 116 -4.83 7.69 -1.85
C LEU A 116 -5.81 6.57 -2.21
N LEU A 117 -7.03 6.92 -2.65
CA LEU A 117 -8.06 5.96 -3.04
C LEU A 117 -7.73 5.27 -4.37
N ARG A 118 -7.16 6.02 -5.33
CA ARG A 118 -6.62 5.46 -6.59
C ARG A 118 -5.51 4.46 -6.28
N LEU A 119 -4.57 4.86 -5.42
CA LEU A 119 -3.46 4.01 -5.02
C LEU A 119 -3.94 2.74 -4.31
N ASP A 120 -4.86 2.87 -3.35
CA ASP A 120 -5.45 1.72 -2.64
C ASP A 120 -6.15 0.75 -3.59
N THR A 121 -6.92 1.29 -4.54
CA THR A 121 -7.59 0.47 -5.58
C THR A 121 -6.57 -0.29 -6.42
N ILE A 122 -5.55 0.39 -6.91
CA ILE A 122 -4.56 -0.19 -7.83
C ILE A 122 -3.69 -1.21 -7.09
N LEU A 123 -3.21 -0.90 -5.89
CA LEU A 123 -2.45 -1.83 -5.06
C LEU A 123 -3.28 -3.07 -4.71
N THR A 124 -4.57 -2.90 -4.41
CA THR A 124 -5.49 -4.03 -4.19
C THR A 124 -5.64 -4.90 -5.43
N VAL A 125 -5.81 -4.31 -6.61
CA VAL A 125 -5.90 -5.06 -7.88
C VAL A 125 -4.58 -5.77 -8.23
N LEU A 126 -3.45 -5.16 -7.89
CA LEU A 126 -2.12 -5.77 -8.04
C LEU A 126 -1.83 -6.85 -6.99
N GLY A 127 -2.68 -7.01 -5.98
CA GLY A 127 -2.50 -7.99 -4.90
C GLY A 127 -1.46 -7.58 -3.85
N VAL A 128 -1.14 -6.29 -3.74
CA VAL A 128 -0.22 -5.74 -2.74
C VAL A 128 -0.99 -5.53 -1.44
N GLN A 129 -0.73 -6.37 -0.43
CA GLN A 129 -1.46 -6.34 0.85
C GLN A 129 -0.57 -5.96 2.03
N THR A 130 0.74 -6.10 1.89
CA THR A 130 1.72 -5.87 2.96
C THR A 130 2.74 -4.80 2.59
N GLU A 131 3.47 -4.30 3.59
CA GLU A 131 4.61 -3.40 3.38
C GLU A 131 5.71 -4.10 2.56
N GLU A 132 5.89 -5.40 2.79
CA GLU A 132 6.84 -6.24 2.07
C GLU A 132 6.50 -6.34 0.57
N ASP A 133 5.23 -6.57 0.22
CA ASP A 133 4.77 -6.63 -1.18
C ASP A 133 5.02 -5.30 -1.89
N LEU A 134 4.79 -4.18 -1.20
CA LEU A 134 5.03 -2.84 -1.73
C LEU A 134 6.52 -2.59 -1.98
N ASN A 135 7.38 -3.03 -1.04
CA ASN A 135 8.83 -2.95 -1.20
C ASN A 135 9.31 -3.79 -2.40
N ILE A 136 8.78 -5.00 -2.58
CA ILE A 136 9.11 -5.86 -3.72
C ILE A 136 8.70 -5.21 -5.04
N LEU A 137 7.49 -4.66 -5.11
CA LEU A 137 6.98 -3.93 -6.28
C LEU A 137 7.92 -2.77 -6.65
N PHE A 138 8.31 -1.97 -5.67
CA PHE A 138 9.22 -0.85 -5.86
C PHE A 138 10.62 -1.29 -6.30
N THR A 139 11.20 -2.30 -5.65
CA THR A 139 12.50 -2.86 -6.03
C THR A 139 12.48 -3.38 -7.46
N TYR A 140 11.38 -4.02 -7.91
CA TYR A 140 11.23 -4.46 -9.30
C TYR A 140 11.22 -3.27 -10.27
N PHE A 141 10.50 -2.20 -9.93
CA PHE A 141 10.42 -0.98 -10.73
C PHE A 141 11.80 -0.35 -10.95
N ILE A 142 12.59 -0.22 -9.87
CA ILE A 142 13.95 0.34 -9.94
C ILE A 142 14.93 -0.61 -10.64
N LYS A 143 14.81 -1.92 -10.44
CA LYS A 143 15.64 -2.92 -11.12
C LYS A 143 15.44 -2.88 -12.63
N GLN A 144 14.19 -2.75 -13.10
CA GLN A 144 13.86 -2.64 -14.51
C GLN A 144 14.47 -1.36 -15.10
N HIS A 145 14.35 -0.23 -14.40
CA HIS A 145 14.91 1.05 -14.84
C HIS A 145 16.45 1.08 -14.89
N LYS A 146 17.12 0.23 -14.11
CA LYS A 146 18.58 0.03 -14.16
C LYS A 146 19.02 -0.81 -15.37
N ASN A 147 18.18 -1.74 -15.82
CA ASN A 147 18.41 -2.52 -17.04
C ASN A 147 18.12 -1.70 -18.31
N ASP A 148 17.11 -0.82 -18.26
CA ASP A 148 16.72 0.08 -19.36
C ASP A 148 17.49 1.41 -19.32
N LYS A 149 18.82 1.36 -19.15
CA LYS A 149 19.71 2.51 -19.44
C LYS A 149 19.78 2.77 -20.95
N GLY A 150 18.64 3.12 -21.53
CA GLY A 150 18.48 3.58 -22.91
C GLY A 150 17.60 4.83 -23.07
N VAL A 151 16.73 5.21 -22.13
CA VAL A 151 15.69 6.23 -22.45
C VAL A 151 15.44 7.33 -21.41
N LEU A 152 16.02 7.33 -20.20
CA LEU A 152 15.78 8.43 -19.24
C LEU A 152 17.04 9.20 -18.81
N SER A 153 17.85 9.61 -19.78
CA SER A 153 18.80 10.72 -19.59
C SER A 153 18.27 12.06 -20.12
N THR A 154 17.17 12.08 -20.89
CA THR A 154 16.73 13.30 -21.60
C THR A 154 15.89 14.27 -20.76
N ILE A 155 15.31 13.85 -19.63
CA ILE A 155 14.36 14.71 -18.89
C ILE A 155 15.02 15.51 -17.75
N THR A 156 16.27 15.20 -17.38
CA THR A 156 16.95 15.90 -16.27
C THR A 156 17.90 17.03 -16.70
N GLU A 157 18.09 17.26 -18.00
CA GLU A 157 19.03 18.29 -18.51
C GLU A 157 18.33 19.58 -18.99
N GLU A 158 17.02 19.57 -19.28
CA GLU A 158 16.31 20.77 -19.79
C GLU A 158 15.82 21.77 -18.72
N LEU A 159 15.94 21.47 -17.42
CA LEU A 159 15.54 22.40 -16.36
C LEU A 159 16.71 23.17 -15.72
N SER A 160 17.95 22.98 -16.18
CA SER A 160 19.13 23.70 -15.66
C SER A 160 19.65 24.87 -16.53
N GLU A 161 19.15 25.08 -17.75
CA GLU A 161 19.66 26.16 -18.63
C GLU A 161 18.86 27.49 -18.59
N SER A 162 17.74 27.58 -17.89
CA SER A 162 16.94 28.82 -17.85
C SER A 162 17.35 29.84 -16.78
N ASN A 163 18.40 29.58 -15.98
CA ASN A 163 18.81 30.45 -14.87
C ASN A 163 20.16 31.19 -15.02
N GLN A 164 20.58 31.52 -16.25
CA GLN A 164 21.78 32.36 -16.44
C GLN A 164 21.66 33.55 -17.43
N LYS A 165 20.46 33.92 -17.91
CA LYS A 165 20.33 35.03 -18.88
C LYS A 165 19.51 36.26 -18.46
N SER A 166 19.53 36.63 -17.17
CA SER A 166 18.95 37.93 -16.73
C SER A 166 19.78 38.72 -15.72
N SER A 167 21.08 38.44 -15.58
CA SER A 167 21.98 39.35 -14.86
C SER A 167 23.23 39.63 -15.67
N SER A 168 23.08 40.40 -16.75
CA SER A 168 24.12 41.23 -17.37
C SER A 168 23.54 41.98 -18.57
N GLN A 169 22.94 43.13 -18.30
CA GLN A 169 23.02 44.28 -19.20
C GLN A 169 22.95 45.53 -18.33
N ILE A 170 24.16 46.00 -18.01
CA ILE A 170 24.46 47.41 -17.79
C ILE A 170 24.32 48.11 -19.14
#